data_AF-A0A8T4KTK5-F1
#
_entry.id   AF-A0A8T4KTK5-F1
#
_cell.length_a   1.000
_cell.length_b   1.000
_cell.length_c   1.000
_cell.angle_alpha   90.00
_cell.angle_beta   90.00
_cell.angle_gamma   90.00
#
_symmetry.space_group_name_H-M   'P 1'
#
loop_
_entity.id
_entity.type
_entity.pdbx_description
1 polymer ?
#
loop_
_entity_poly.entity_id
_entity_poly.type
_entity_poly.pdbx_seq_one_letter_code
_entity_poly.pdbx_strand_id
1 'polypeptide(L)'
;MNVLFIHSDKLNYKAGEKTRFAEPLAPKEKSAKLKKCLVCFMSFAEEDDANPQGTAENLVKEIAGVAQNLKEKNIVLYPYVHLLFGKKPSRPETAVKIMALAEQALAKQNYKVVKSPFGYYKAFEIACKGHPLSELSRQITAETKKEVESTAVKAEKTLKSSWFVLEPDGKLNEIRNENGKVAGFNFGNYKGLEKLANYEMAKVKVAKEEPPHVKMMKQLEIADYESGSDPGNMRYPPNGKLVKKLLEEFVSDEMHKYGAVEIESPIMYDYAHPSLKKYLERFPARQYTIKTPNKDVFLRFSACFGQFLMLHDANFSYKQLPLKIFEMTKYSFRVEQSGELTGLRRLRAFTMPDCHALCADMQQAKDEMSRRFEVSRNIQEKIGFEIPNDLEFAIRVVKEFWEQNKEFVVDLVKRWGKPAL
;
A
#
# COMPACT_ATOMS: atom_id res chain seq x y z
N MET A 1 -15.14 -17.27 4.61
CA MET A 1 -15.25 -18.02 3.34
C MET A 1 -13.98 -17.94 2.48
N ASN A 2 -13.74 -18.93 1.61
CA ASN A 2 -12.71 -18.88 0.56
C ASN A 2 -13.34 -18.98 -0.83
N VAL A 3 -12.83 -18.20 -1.78
CA VAL A 3 -13.31 -18.16 -3.17
C VAL A 3 -12.14 -18.30 -4.14
N LEU A 4 -12.29 -19.19 -5.11
CA LEU A 4 -11.42 -19.32 -6.28
C LEU A 4 -12.17 -18.81 -7.51
N PHE A 5 -11.62 -17.78 -8.14
CA PHE A 5 -12.08 -17.19 -9.38
C PHE A 5 -11.34 -17.81 -10.55
N ILE A 6 -12.09 -18.32 -11.53
CA ILE A 6 -11.53 -18.78 -12.80
C ILE A 6 -12.23 -18.04 -13.95
N HIS A 7 -11.47 -17.22 -14.67
CA HIS A 7 -11.93 -16.61 -15.92
C HIS A 7 -11.85 -17.65 -17.03
N SER A 8 -13.02 -18.08 -17.48
CA SER A 8 -13.16 -19.27 -18.30
C SER A 8 -13.83 -18.97 -19.64
N ASP A 9 -13.36 -19.62 -20.69
CA ASP A 9 -14.05 -19.66 -21.98
C ASP A 9 -15.29 -20.53 -21.95
N LYS A 10 -15.31 -21.57 -21.10
CA LYS A 10 -16.47 -22.43 -20.89
C LYS A 10 -16.58 -22.97 -19.48
N LEU A 11 -17.81 -23.13 -18.99
CA LEU A 11 -18.11 -23.99 -17.85
C LEU A 11 -19.32 -24.86 -18.19
N ASN A 12 -19.13 -26.16 -18.20
CA ASN A 12 -20.19 -27.15 -18.28
C ASN A 12 -20.29 -27.85 -16.93
N TYR A 13 -21.48 -27.98 -16.35
CA TYR A 13 -21.67 -28.82 -15.17
C TYR A 13 -22.95 -29.65 -15.24
N LYS A 14 -22.96 -30.78 -14.53
CA LYS A 14 -24.12 -31.65 -14.33
C LYS A 14 -24.18 -32.10 -12.87
N ALA A 15 -25.29 -31.82 -12.20
CA ALA A 15 -25.60 -32.31 -10.87
C ALA A 15 -25.90 -33.82 -10.92
N GLY A 16 -25.20 -34.55 -10.07
CA GLY A 16 -25.31 -35.99 -9.87
C GLY A 16 -26.02 -36.31 -8.55
N GLU A 17 -25.35 -37.06 -7.69
CA GLU A 17 -25.90 -37.52 -6.41
C GLU A 17 -26.16 -36.37 -5.43
N LYS A 18 -27.25 -36.50 -4.68
CA LYS A 18 -27.64 -35.56 -3.62
C LYS A 18 -26.95 -35.91 -2.30
N THR A 19 -26.53 -34.90 -1.56
CA THR A 19 -26.13 -35.05 -0.15
C THR A 19 -27.35 -34.87 0.76
N ARG A 20 -27.18 -35.11 2.07
CA ARG A 20 -28.21 -34.82 3.09
C ARG A 20 -28.58 -33.34 3.22
N PHE A 21 -27.82 -32.44 2.60
CA PHE A 21 -28.01 -30.98 2.64
C PHE A 21 -28.41 -30.40 1.28
N ALA A 22 -28.84 -31.23 0.34
CA ALA A 22 -29.22 -30.82 -1.00
C ALA A 22 -30.46 -29.92 -1.01
N GLU A 23 -30.38 -28.78 -1.72
CA GLU A 23 -31.55 -27.92 -1.98
C GLU A 23 -32.48 -28.59 -3.02
N PRO A 24 -33.80 -28.29 -3.03
CA PRO A 24 -34.68 -28.76 -4.10
C PRO A 24 -34.18 -28.31 -5.48
N LEU A 25 -34.13 -29.23 -6.46
CA LEU A 25 -33.54 -28.98 -7.77
C LEU A 25 -34.55 -29.19 -8.90
N ALA A 26 -34.83 -28.15 -9.68
CA ALA A 26 -35.67 -28.27 -10.87
C ALA A 26 -34.91 -28.97 -12.03
N PRO A 27 -35.59 -29.68 -12.95
CA PRO A 27 -34.92 -30.37 -14.07
C PRO A 27 -34.02 -29.48 -14.92
N LYS A 28 -34.40 -28.21 -15.09
CA LYS A 28 -33.64 -27.19 -15.85
C LYS A 28 -32.35 -26.72 -15.16
N GLU A 29 -32.22 -26.94 -13.86
CA GLU A 29 -31.07 -26.53 -13.04
C GLU A 29 -30.06 -27.67 -12.86
N LYS A 30 -30.41 -28.88 -13.35
CA LYS A 30 -29.58 -30.07 -13.24
C LYS A 30 -28.28 -29.98 -14.06
N SER A 31 -28.24 -29.17 -15.10
CA SER A 31 -27.03 -28.95 -15.88
C SER A 31 -27.05 -27.59 -16.57
N ALA A 32 -25.87 -26.98 -16.73
CA ALA A 32 -25.71 -25.76 -17.52
C ALA A 32 -24.48 -25.87 -18.43
N LYS A 33 -24.56 -25.22 -19.59
CA LYS A 33 -23.44 -24.98 -20.50
C LYS A 33 -23.26 -23.48 -20.68
N LEU A 34 -22.17 -22.95 -20.15
CA LEU A 34 -21.90 -21.53 -20.07
C LEU A 34 -20.66 -21.22 -20.90
N LYS A 35 -20.68 -20.09 -21.62
CA LYS A 35 -19.55 -19.58 -22.42
C LYS A 35 -19.15 -18.22 -21.87
N LYS A 36 -17.84 -17.93 -21.86
CA LYS A 36 -17.24 -16.67 -21.39
C LYS A 36 -17.80 -16.24 -20.04
N CYS A 37 -17.23 -16.76 -18.96
CA CYS A 37 -17.74 -16.51 -17.63
C CYS A 37 -16.64 -16.45 -16.58
N LEU A 38 -16.93 -15.73 -15.50
CA LEU A 38 -16.16 -15.76 -14.26
C LEU A 38 -16.77 -16.82 -13.34
N VAL A 39 -16.10 -17.95 -13.19
CA VAL A 39 -16.54 -19.02 -12.30
C VAL A 39 -16.00 -18.75 -10.90
N CYS A 40 -16.91 -18.57 -9.94
CA CYS A 40 -16.60 -18.33 -8.54
C CYS A 40 -16.84 -19.64 -7.78
N PHE A 41 -15.80 -20.44 -7.57
CA PHE A 41 -15.84 -21.60 -6.69
C PHE A 41 -15.77 -21.13 -5.23
N MET A 42 -16.82 -21.37 -4.47
CA MET A 42 -17.00 -20.78 -3.13
C MET A 42 -17.10 -21.85 -2.05
N SER A 43 -16.37 -21.66 -0.97
CA SER A 43 -16.51 -22.45 0.26
C SER A 43 -16.86 -21.55 1.43
N PHE A 44 -17.83 -21.99 2.23
CA PHE A 44 -18.34 -21.25 3.38
C PHE A 44 -17.85 -21.95 4.65
N ALA A 45 -17.24 -21.19 5.55
CA ALA A 45 -16.62 -21.65 6.78
C ALA A 45 -17.50 -21.30 7.99
N GLU A 46 -17.33 -21.99 9.12
CA GLU A 46 -18.10 -21.80 10.35
C GLU A 46 -18.14 -20.33 10.81
N GLU A 47 -17.08 -19.55 10.57
CA GLU A 47 -17.04 -18.13 10.93
C GLU A 47 -18.04 -17.27 10.12
N ASP A 48 -18.46 -17.73 8.93
CA ASP A 48 -19.44 -17.04 8.11
C ASP A 48 -20.86 -17.10 8.70
N ASP A 49 -21.11 -18.02 9.64
CA ASP A 49 -22.38 -18.15 10.37
C ASP A 49 -22.70 -16.95 11.26
N ALA A 50 -21.68 -16.21 11.69
CA ALA A 50 -21.82 -15.08 12.60
C ALA A 50 -22.46 -13.86 11.93
N ASN A 51 -22.15 -13.59 10.65
CA ASN A 51 -22.72 -12.47 9.91
C ASN A 51 -22.86 -12.79 8.40
N PRO A 52 -23.91 -13.56 8.02
CA PRO A 52 -24.12 -13.96 6.63
C PRO A 52 -24.34 -12.78 5.67
N GLN A 53 -24.95 -11.69 6.16
CA GLN A 53 -25.23 -10.51 5.36
C GLN A 53 -23.94 -9.78 4.98
N GLY A 54 -23.08 -9.50 5.95
CA GLY A 54 -21.78 -8.86 5.71
C GLY A 54 -20.85 -9.71 4.84
N THR A 55 -20.87 -11.04 5.03
CA THR A 55 -20.13 -11.96 4.16
C THR A 55 -20.61 -11.87 2.71
N ALA A 56 -21.93 -11.83 2.47
CA ALA A 56 -22.48 -11.69 1.13
C ALA A 56 -22.12 -10.34 0.48
N GLU A 57 -22.16 -9.24 1.23
CA GLU A 57 -21.78 -7.91 0.73
C GLU A 57 -20.31 -7.85 0.31
N ASN A 58 -19.41 -8.38 1.14
CA ASN A 58 -17.98 -8.45 0.82
C ASN A 58 -17.70 -9.38 -0.37
N LEU A 59 -18.41 -10.51 -0.44
CA LEU A 59 -18.35 -11.42 -1.58
C LEU A 59 -18.74 -10.73 -2.90
N VAL A 60 -19.84 -9.97 -2.89
CA VAL A 60 -20.31 -9.20 -4.06
C VAL A 60 -19.28 -8.15 -4.46
N LYS A 61 -18.68 -7.43 -3.50
CA LYS A 61 -17.63 -6.43 -3.76
C LYS A 61 -16.43 -7.06 -4.48
N GLU A 62 -15.93 -8.20 -3.99
CA GLU A 62 -14.81 -8.90 -4.61
C GLU A 62 -15.15 -9.44 -6.00
N ILE A 63 -16.31 -10.10 -6.16
CA ILE A 63 -16.75 -10.64 -7.45
C ILE A 63 -16.88 -9.49 -8.48
N ALA A 64 -17.53 -8.39 -8.12
CA ALA A 64 -17.72 -7.25 -9.01
C ALA A 64 -16.39 -6.60 -9.42
N GLY A 65 -15.46 -6.44 -8.46
CA GLY A 65 -14.13 -5.89 -8.73
C GLY A 65 -13.32 -6.75 -9.70
N VAL A 66 -13.31 -8.08 -9.50
CA VAL A 66 -12.65 -9.02 -10.42
C VAL A 66 -13.33 -9.00 -11.80
N ALA A 67 -14.67 -9.04 -11.84
CA ALA A 67 -15.43 -9.02 -13.07
C ALA A 67 -15.21 -7.73 -13.89
N GLN A 68 -15.13 -6.56 -13.24
CA GLN A 68 -14.82 -5.28 -13.88
C GLN A 68 -13.43 -5.27 -14.52
N ASN A 69 -12.41 -5.74 -13.78
CA ASN A 69 -11.04 -5.83 -14.30
C ASN A 69 -10.95 -6.74 -15.53
N LEU A 70 -11.73 -7.83 -15.54
CA LEU A 70 -11.78 -8.79 -16.64
C LEU A 70 -12.75 -8.39 -17.78
N LYS A 71 -13.55 -7.33 -17.57
CA LYS A 71 -14.66 -6.93 -18.46
C LYS A 71 -15.64 -8.08 -18.74
N GLU A 72 -15.85 -8.95 -17.76
CA GLU A 72 -16.75 -10.12 -17.85
C GLU A 72 -18.08 -9.82 -17.14
N LYS A 73 -19.20 -10.16 -17.79
CA LYS A 73 -20.56 -9.93 -17.26
C LYS A 73 -21.25 -11.20 -16.81
N ASN A 74 -20.81 -12.37 -17.27
CA ASN A 74 -21.39 -13.65 -16.88
C ASN A 74 -20.66 -14.19 -15.66
N ILE A 75 -21.38 -14.34 -14.55
CA ILE A 75 -20.85 -14.81 -13.27
C ILE A 75 -21.49 -16.15 -12.94
N VAL A 76 -20.67 -17.12 -12.52
CA VAL A 76 -21.16 -18.39 -12.00
C VAL A 76 -20.86 -18.50 -10.52
N LEU A 77 -21.90 -18.62 -9.71
CA LEU A 77 -21.79 -18.90 -8.28
C LEU A 77 -21.79 -20.41 -8.08
N TYR A 78 -20.62 -20.99 -7.77
CA TYR A 78 -20.44 -22.43 -7.70
C TYR A 78 -20.02 -22.86 -6.28
N PRO A 79 -20.91 -23.49 -5.48
CA PRO A 79 -20.52 -23.97 -4.16
C PRO A 79 -19.57 -25.17 -4.28
N TYR A 80 -18.45 -25.09 -3.57
CA TYR A 80 -17.29 -25.97 -3.66
C TYR A 80 -16.57 -26.04 -2.31
N VAL A 81 -16.99 -26.96 -1.43
CA VAL A 81 -16.55 -27.05 -0.03
C VAL A 81 -15.06 -27.37 0.15
N HIS A 82 -14.40 -27.90 -0.88
CA HIS A 82 -13.01 -28.38 -0.79
C HIS A 82 -11.95 -27.26 -0.68
N LEU A 83 -12.37 -25.98 -0.69
CA LEU A 83 -11.48 -24.83 -0.49
C LEU A 83 -11.31 -24.43 0.99
N LEU A 84 -11.81 -25.21 1.96
CA LEU A 84 -11.74 -24.87 3.38
C LEU A 84 -10.40 -25.16 4.08
N PHE A 85 -9.50 -25.95 3.47
CA PHE A 85 -8.14 -26.24 3.97
C PHE A 85 -8.06 -26.48 5.50
N GLY A 86 -8.88 -27.39 6.04
CA GLY A 86 -8.89 -27.74 7.46
C GLY A 86 -9.85 -26.94 8.35
N LYS A 87 -10.58 -25.95 7.80
CA LYS A 87 -11.66 -25.25 8.50
C LYS A 87 -12.97 -26.04 8.49
N LYS A 88 -13.77 -25.85 9.55
CA LYS A 88 -15.14 -26.40 9.60
C LYS A 88 -16.05 -25.66 8.62
N PRO A 89 -16.93 -26.37 7.88
CA PRO A 89 -17.89 -25.74 6.99
C PRO A 89 -18.97 -24.98 7.75
N SER A 90 -19.52 -23.94 7.13
CA SER A 90 -20.69 -23.21 7.66
C SER A 90 -21.92 -24.10 7.69
N ARG A 91 -22.97 -23.66 8.41
CA ARG A 91 -24.30 -24.27 8.30
C ARG A 91 -24.82 -24.19 6.85
N PRO A 92 -25.48 -25.25 6.33
CA PRO A 92 -26.05 -25.25 4.98
C PRO A 92 -27.00 -24.08 4.69
N GLU A 93 -27.84 -23.74 5.66
CA GLU A 93 -28.83 -22.66 5.55
C GLU A 93 -28.15 -21.30 5.38
N THR A 94 -27.04 -21.10 6.09
CA THR A 94 -26.18 -19.91 5.96
C THR A 94 -25.54 -19.84 4.58
N ALA A 95 -24.94 -20.94 4.10
CA ALA A 95 -24.30 -20.98 2.79
C ALA A 95 -25.29 -20.64 1.67
N VAL A 96 -26.47 -21.26 1.69
CA VAL A 96 -27.56 -20.99 0.74
C VAL A 96 -28.02 -19.53 0.82
N LYS A 97 -28.16 -19.00 2.04
CA LYS A 97 -28.53 -17.58 2.26
C LYS A 97 -27.49 -16.61 1.69
N ILE A 98 -26.20 -16.83 1.94
CA ILE A 98 -25.12 -15.99 1.39
C ILE A 98 -25.14 -16.01 -0.14
N MET A 99 -25.31 -17.20 -0.74
CA MET A 99 -25.40 -17.34 -2.19
C MET A 99 -26.60 -16.60 -2.79
N ALA A 100 -27.78 -16.69 -2.17
CA ALA A 100 -28.98 -16.00 -2.63
C ALA A 100 -28.85 -14.47 -2.53
N LEU A 101 -28.26 -13.97 -1.43
CA LEU A 101 -27.99 -12.54 -1.27
C LEU A 101 -27.00 -12.03 -2.31
N ALA A 102 -25.94 -12.79 -2.58
CA ALA A 102 -24.94 -12.43 -3.59
C ALA A 102 -25.53 -12.42 -5.01
N GLU A 103 -26.35 -13.41 -5.35
CA GLU A 103 -27.07 -13.47 -6.63
C GLU A 103 -27.94 -12.23 -6.85
N GLN A 104 -28.78 -11.87 -5.86
CA GLN A 104 -29.65 -10.70 -5.95
C GLN A 104 -28.86 -9.39 -6.09
N ALA A 105 -27.78 -9.23 -5.33
CA ALA A 105 -26.97 -8.01 -5.34
C ALA A 105 -26.19 -7.85 -6.65
N LEU A 106 -25.62 -8.94 -7.19
CA LEU A 106 -24.93 -8.92 -8.48
C LEU A 106 -25.90 -8.68 -9.65
N ALA A 107 -27.11 -9.26 -9.61
CA ALA A 107 -28.14 -8.99 -10.60
C ALA A 107 -28.54 -7.51 -10.64
N LYS A 108 -28.67 -6.85 -9.47
CA LYS A 108 -28.91 -5.40 -9.36
C LYS A 108 -27.80 -4.55 -9.98
N GLN A 109 -26.57 -5.08 -10.05
CA GLN A 109 -25.43 -4.43 -10.71
C GLN A 109 -25.30 -4.79 -12.20
N ASN A 110 -26.35 -5.34 -12.81
CA ASN A 110 -26.42 -5.66 -14.25
C ASN A 110 -25.46 -6.79 -14.70
N TYR A 111 -25.14 -7.72 -13.79
CA TYR A 111 -24.44 -8.97 -14.12
C TYR A 111 -25.43 -10.09 -14.44
N LYS A 112 -25.01 -11.01 -15.33
CA LYS A 112 -25.75 -12.24 -15.63
C LYS A 112 -25.25 -13.35 -14.71
N VAL A 113 -26.01 -13.66 -13.67
CA VAL A 113 -25.60 -14.61 -12.63
C VAL A 113 -26.25 -15.96 -12.87
N VAL A 114 -25.45 -17.03 -12.75
CA VAL A 114 -25.93 -18.42 -12.73
C VAL A 114 -25.45 -19.10 -11.46
N LYS A 115 -26.39 -19.58 -10.63
CA LYS A 115 -26.09 -20.39 -9.46
C LYS A 115 -26.02 -21.87 -9.84
N SER A 116 -24.95 -22.58 -9.45
CA SER A 116 -24.94 -24.04 -9.50
C SER A 116 -25.48 -24.62 -8.20
N PRO A 117 -26.17 -25.78 -8.24
CA PRO A 117 -26.97 -26.22 -7.10
C PRO A 117 -26.12 -26.60 -5.89
N PHE A 118 -26.64 -26.29 -4.70
CA PHE A 118 -26.01 -26.55 -3.42
C PHE A 118 -26.32 -27.97 -2.92
N GLY A 119 -25.32 -28.63 -2.31
CA GLY A 119 -25.48 -29.95 -1.70
C GLY A 119 -25.58 -31.12 -2.70
N TYR A 120 -25.08 -30.94 -3.93
CA TYR A 120 -24.97 -32.01 -4.93
C TYR A 120 -23.50 -32.25 -5.31
N TYR A 121 -23.15 -33.51 -5.52
CA TYR A 121 -21.94 -33.85 -6.26
C TYR A 121 -22.14 -33.43 -7.72
N LYS A 122 -21.16 -32.75 -8.30
CA LYS A 122 -21.27 -32.18 -9.64
C LYS A 122 -20.07 -32.60 -10.48
N ALA A 123 -20.33 -33.19 -11.63
CA ALA A 123 -19.34 -33.31 -12.68
C ALA A 123 -19.25 -31.98 -13.42
N PHE A 124 -18.05 -31.48 -13.71
CA PHE A 124 -17.87 -30.27 -14.48
C PHE A 124 -16.65 -30.31 -15.40
N GLU A 125 -16.71 -29.52 -16.46
CA GLU A 125 -15.62 -29.25 -17.38
C GLU A 125 -15.45 -27.73 -17.47
N ILE A 126 -14.21 -27.26 -17.36
CA ILE A 126 -13.86 -25.84 -17.40
C ILE A 126 -12.66 -25.62 -18.33
N ALA A 127 -12.63 -24.49 -19.06
CA ALA A 127 -11.47 -24.10 -19.86
C ALA A 127 -11.00 -22.69 -19.47
N CYS A 128 -9.99 -22.64 -18.60
CA CYS A 128 -9.35 -21.40 -18.17
C CYS A 128 -8.69 -20.68 -19.35
N LYS A 129 -8.82 -19.35 -19.42
CA LYS A 129 -8.28 -18.51 -20.52
C LYS A 129 -6.76 -18.38 -20.54
N GLY A 130 -6.05 -18.78 -19.49
CA GLY A 130 -4.58 -18.81 -19.46
C GLY A 130 -3.91 -17.43 -19.56
N HIS A 131 -4.34 -16.46 -18.76
CA HIS A 131 -3.74 -15.12 -18.68
C HIS A 131 -3.47 -14.73 -17.23
N PRO A 132 -2.64 -13.73 -16.90
CA PRO A 132 -2.22 -13.47 -15.51
C PRO A 132 -3.36 -13.27 -14.49
N LEU A 133 -4.52 -12.79 -14.92
CA LEU A 133 -5.72 -12.62 -14.09
C LEU A 133 -6.76 -13.75 -14.24
N SER A 134 -6.43 -14.86 -14.90
CA SER A 134 -7.42 -15.92 -15.20
C SER A 134 -7.72 -16.78 -13.99
N GLU A 135 -6.82 -16.80 -13.01
CA GLU A 135 -6.93 -17.57 -11.78
C GLU A 135 -6.59 -16.66 -10.61
N LEU A 136 -7.55 -16.45 -9.70
CA LEU A 136 -7.37 -15.63 -8.51
C LEU A 136 -8.05 -16.31 -7.33
N SER A 137 -7.45 -16.26 -6.14
CA SER A 137 -8.11 -16.68 -4.92
C SER A 137 -8.29 -15.51 -3.95
N ARG A 138 -9.35 -15.57 -3.14
CA ARG A 138 -9.64 -14.62 -2.07
C ARG A 138 -10.12 -15.36 -0.84
N GLN A 139 -9.69 -14.88 0.32
CA GLN A 139 -10.32 -15.19 1.59
C GLN A 139 -11.20 -13.99 1.96
N ILE A 140 -12.49 -14.23 2.18
CA ILE A 140 -13.47 -13.20 2.52
C ILE A 140 -13.99 -13.50 3.92
N THR A 141 -14.07 -12.47 4.76
CA THR A 141 -14.58 -12.56 6.13
C THR A 141 -15.75 -11.61 6.33
N ALA A 142 -16.66 -11.97 7.23
CA ALA A 142 -17.80 -11.15 7.62
C ALA A 142 -17.39 -9.90 8.43
N GLU A 143 -16.23 -9.98 9.09
CA GLU A 143 -15.56 -8.82 9.62
C GLU A 143 -15.29 -7.87 8.46
N THR A 144 -16.06 -6.79 8.48
CA THR A 144 -15.59 -5.54 7.93
C THR A 144 -14.28 -5.27 8.66
N LYS A 145 -13.14 -5.58 8.03
CA LYS A 145 -12.19 -4.50 7.83
C LYS A 145 -13.00 -3.46 7.07
N LYS A 146 -13.75 -2.64 7.81
CA LYS A 146 -14.01 -1.30 7.35
C LYS A 146 -12.59 -0.84 7.05
N GLU A 147 -12.23 -0.79 5.78
CA GLU A 147 -11.69 0.46 5.29
C GLU A 147 -12.72 1.49 5.74
N VAL A 148 -12.62 1.91 7.01
CA VAL A 148 -12.99 3.24 7.37
C VAL A 148 -11.97 4.00 6.56
N GLU A 149 -12.31 4.30 5.31
CA GLU A 149 -11.68 5.42 4.63
C GLU A 149 -11.88 6.54 5.62
N SER A 150 -10.79 6.84 6.33
CA SER A 150 -10.87 7.78 7.42
C SER A 150 -11.40 9.09 6.87
N THR A 151 -12.01 9.88 7.73
CA THR A 151 -12.37 11.26 7.38
C THR A 151 -11.19 11.99 6.74
N ALA A 152 -9.95 11.66 7.12
CA ALA A 152 -8.73 12.17 6.51
C ALA A 152 -8.44 11.61 5.10
N VAL A 153 -8.63 10.31 4.80
CA VAL A 153 -8.51 9.79 3.42
C VAL A 153 -9.60 10.33 2.50
N LYS A 154 -10.82 10.50 3.02
CA LYS A 154 -11.91 11.18 2.30
C LYS A 154 -11.58 12.66 2.07
N ALA A 155 -11.00 13.33 3.05
CA ALA A 155 -10.53 14.72 2.93
C ALA A 155 -9.36 14.84 1.94
N GLU A 156 -8.42 13.89 1.92
CA GLU A 156 -7.29 13.83 0.98
C GLU A 156 -7.76 13.63 -0.46
N LYS A 157 -8.80 12.82 -0.68
CA LYS A 157 -9.46 12.69 -2.00
C LYS A 157 -10.13 13.99 -2.48
N THR A 158 -10.57 14.85 -1.55
CA THR A 158 -11.15 16.17 -1.87
C THR A 158 -10.14 17.31 -1.93
N LEU A 159 -8.90 17.08 -1.47
CA LEU A 159 -7.84 18.07 -1.46
C LEU A 159 -7.37 18.35 -2.89
N LYS A 160 -7.70 19.54 -3.39
CA LYS A 160 -7.18 20.03 -4.66
C LYS A 160 -5.72 20.45 -4.45
N SER A 161 -4.80 19.67 -5.00
CA SER A 161 -3.38 20.06 -5.06
C SER A 161 -3.17 20.97 -6.28
N SER A 162 -2.48 22.08 -6.05
CA SER A 162 -1.95 22.95 -7.10
C SER A 162 -0.47 22.63 -7.29
N TRP A 163 -0.01 22.68 -8.54
CA TRP A 163 1.36 22.30 -8.91
C TRP A 163 2.07 23.49 -9.52
N PHE A 164 3.31 23.72 -9.11
CA PHE A 164 4.11 24.84 -9.57
C PHE A 164 5.54 24.40 -9.84
N VAL A 165 6.28 25.17 -10.63
CA VAL A 165 7.74 25.13 -10.69
C VAL A 165 8.24 26.44 -10.11
N LEU A 166 8.97 26.34 -9.01
CA LEU A 166 9.63 27.46 -8.37
C LEU A 166 11.07 27.58 -8.87
N GLU A 167 11.41 28.74 -9.42
CA GLU A 167 12.76 29.06 -9.88
C GLU A 167 13.61 29.66 -8.74
N PRO A 168 14.96 29.54 -8.79
CA PRO A 168 15.86 30.08 -7.76
C PRO A 168 15.77 31.60 -7.52
N ASP A 169 15.25 32.35 -8.49
CA ASP A 169 15.00 33.79 -8.40
C ASP A 169 13.65 34.13 -7.72
N GLY A 170 12.86 33.11 -7.36
CA GLY A 170 11.55 33.23 -6.73
C GLY A 170 10.38 33.33 -7.72
N LYS A 171 10.62 33.21 -9.03
CA LYS A 171 9.56 33.14 -10.04
C LYS A 171 8.80 31.82 -9.91
N LEU A 172 7.49 31.92 -9.73
CA LEU A 172 6.59 30.79 -9.56
C LEU A 172 5.81 30.58 -10.86
N ASN A 173 5.97 29.41 -11.48
CA ASN A 173 5.30 29.06 -12.73
C ASN A 173 4.24 27.99 -12.43
N GLU A 174 2.97 28.27 -12.66
CA GLU A 174 1.92 27.25 -12.50
C GLU A 174 2.07 26.18 -13.58
N ILE A 175 2.03 24.91 -13.18
CA ILE A 175 2.04 23.78 -14.12
C ILE A 175 0.74 22.99 -14.06
N ARG A 176 0.32 22.51 -15.23
CA ARG A 176 -0.94 21.76 -15.40
C ARG A 176 -0.71 20.56 -16.31
N ASN A 177 -1.59 19.57 -16.18
CA ASN A 177 -1.60 18.45 -17.10
C ASN A 177 -2.52 18.78 -18.28
N GLU A 178 -1.94 18.95 -19.46
CA GLU A 178 -2.62 19.21 -20.71
C GLU A 178 -2.42 18.02 -21.64
N ASN A 179 -3.50 17.31 -21.98
CA ASN A 179 -3.47 16.14 -22.87
C ASN A 179 -2.45 15.05 -22.48
N GLY A 180 -2.22 14.85 -21.17
CA GLY A 180 -1.30 13.82 -20.66
C GLY A 180 0.17 14.27 -20.59
N LYS A 181 0.46 15.56 -20.79
CA LYS A 181 1.80 16.15 -20.63
C LYS A 181 1.75 17.33 -19.66
N VAL A 182 2.82 17.51 -18.90
CA VAL A 182 3.01 18.70 -18.07
C VAL A 182 3.28 19.93 -18.96
N ALA A 183 2.54 21.01 -18.72
CA ALA A 183 2.67 22.29 -19.41
C ALA A 183 2.71 23.45 -18.38
N GLY A 184 3.19 24.63 -18.80
CA GLY A 184 3.27 25.84 -17.95
C GLY A 184 4.70 26.26 -17.57
N PHE A 185 5.71 25.45 -17.87
CA PHE A 185 7.13 25.76 -17.66
C PHE A 185 7.98 25.20 -18.81
N ASN A 186 9.10 25.86 -19.15
CA ASN A 186 10.02 25.38 -20.18
C ASN A 186 11.01 24.37 -19.59
N PHE A 187 10.71 23.08 -19.74
CA PHE A 187 11.55 21.98 -19.26
C PHE A 187 12.75 21.62 -20.17
N GLY A 188 13.03 22.39 -21.24
CA GLY A 188 14.05 22.02 -22.23
C GLY A 188 15.42 21.66 -21.62
N ASN A 189 15.85 22.40 -20.60
CA ASN A 189 17.09 22.16 -19.85
C ASN A 189 16.89 21.31 -18.57
N TYR A 190 15.66 20.94 -18.24
CA TYR A 190 15.26 20.35 -16.96
C TYR A 190 14.44 19.06 -17.14
N LYS A 191 14.98 18.11 -17.92
CA LYS A 191 14.31 16.83 -18.23
C LYS A 191 14.04 15.96 -17.01
N GLY A 192 14.89 16.02 -15.98
CA GLY A 192 14.68 15.29 -14.72
C GLY A 192 13.46 15.84 -13.97
N LEU A 193 13.38 17.17 -13.84
CA LEU A 193 12.23 17.85 -13.24
C LEU A 193 10.93 17.57 -14.00
N GLU A 194 10.97 17.54 -15.33
CA GLU A 194 9.80 17.15 -16.14
C GLU A 194 9.30 15.75 -15.80
N LYS A 195 10.22 14.79 -15.64
CA LYS A 195 9.88 13.42 -15.24
C LYS A 195 9.30 13.38 -13.83
N LEU A 196 9.87 14.12 -12.88
CA LEU A 196 9.37 14.22 -11.51
C LEU A 196 7.96 14.83 -11.47
N ALA A 197 7.75 15.96 -12.17
CA ALA A 197 6.44 16.62 -12.26
C ALA A 197 5.39 15.70 -12.87
N ASN A 198 5.70 15.06 -14.00
CA ASN A 198 4.79 14.07 -14.59
C ASN A 198 4.51 12.91 -13.64
N TYR A 199 5.51 12.42 -12.92
CA TYR A 199 5.36 11.32 -11.96
C TYR A 199 4.46 11.69 -10.77
N GLU A 200 4.66 12.86 -10.18
CA GLU A 200 3.86 13.35 -9.04
C GLU A 200 2.43 13.73 -9.44
N MET A 201 2.25 14.29 -10.64
CA MET A 201 0.94 14.66 -11.17
C MET A 201 0.16 13.45 -11.74
N ALA A 202 0.84 12.38 -12.16
CA ALA A 202 0.21 11.16 -12.62
C ALA A 202 -0.27 10.30 -11.44
N LYS A 203 -1.58 10.03 -11.37
CA LYS A 203 -2.17 9.18 -10.31
C LYS A 203 -1.85 7.68 -10.44
N VAL A 204 -0.98 7.27 -11.37
CA VAL A 204 -0.67 5.86 -11.66
C VAL A 204 0.80 5.58 -11.37
N LYS A 205 1.05 4.81 -10.31
CA LYS A 205 2.39 4.48 -9.78
C LYS A 205 2.97 3.16 -10.31
N VAL A 206 2.58 2.73 -11.51
CA VAL A 206 3.03 1.44 -12.07
C VAL A 206 4.27 1.69 -12.93
N ALA A 207 5.40 1.08 -12.55
CA ALA A 207 6.59 1.09 -13.39
C ALA A 207 6.25 0.37 -14.71
N LYS A 208 6.46 1.06 -15.85
CA LYS A 208 6.19 0.48 -17.19
C LYS A 208 7.20 -0.62 -17.55
N GLU A 209 8.40 -0.54 -16.99
CA GLU A 209 9.51 -1.45 -17.21
C GLU A 209 10.19 -1.77 -15.88
N GLU A 210 10.79 -2.95 -15.79
CA GLU A 210 11.58 -3.36 -14.63
C GLU A 210 12.80 -2.43 -14.49
N PRO A 211 12.97 -1.74 -13.35
CA PRO A 211 14.10 -0.84 -13.18
C PRO A 211 15.45 -1.57 -13.25
N PRO A 212 16.49 -0.95 -13.85
CA PRO A 212 17.80 -1.60 -14.03
C PRO A 212 18.40 -2.16 -12.74
N HIS A 213 18.18 -1.49 -11.60
CA HIS A 213 18.71 -1.92 -10.31
C HIS A 213 18.20 -3.30 -9.87
N VAL A 214 17.04 -3.76 -10.36
CA VAL A 214 16.47 -5.06 -9.99
C VAL A 214 17.34 -6.21 -10.50
N LYS A 215 17.91 -6.08 -11.69
CA LYS A 215 18.87 -7.05 -12.24
C LYS A 215 20.23 -6.90 -11.58
N MET A 216 20.69 -5.65 -11.43
CA MET A 216 22.01 -5.36 -10.84
C MET A 216 22.13 -5.83 -9.40
N MET A 217 21.09 -5.66 -8.57
CA MET A 217 21.15 -6.06 -7.16
C MET A 217 21.42 -7.55 -6.97
N LYS A 218 20.95 -8.40 -7.90
CA LYS A 218 21.18 -9.83 -7.91
C LYS A 218 22.56 -10.18 -8.47
N GLN A 219 22.89 -9.62 -9.64
CA GLN A 219 24.16 -9.87 -10.33
C GLN A 219 25.38 -9.47 -9.49
N LEU A 220 25.26 -8.40 -8.70
CA LEU A 220 26.30 -7.88 -7.83
C LEU A 220 26.18 -8.40 -6.38
N GLU A 221 25.26 -9.34 -6.11
CA GLU A 221 25.02 -9.90 -4.77
C GLU A 221 24.76 -8.83 -3.68
N ILE A 222 24.11 -7.73 -4.07
CA ILE A 222 23.74 -6.64 -3.17
C ILE A 222 22.47 -6.96 -2.41
N ALA A 223 21.46 -7.51 -3.09
CA ALA A 223 20.22 -7.94 -2.46
C ALA A 223 19.50 -8.94 -3.36
N ASP A 224 18.72 -9.82 -2.75
CA ASP A 224 17.88 -10.76 -3.49
C ASP A 224 16.54 -10.97 -2.77
N TYR A 225 15.61 -11.59 -3.48
CA TYR A 225 14.32 -11.98 -2.91
C TYR A 225 14.47 -13.24 -2.05
N GLU A 226 13.63 -13.37 -1.03
CA GLU A 226 13.57 -14.54 -0.16
C GLU A 226 12.17 -15.15 -0.23
N SER A 227 12.04 -16.36 -0.79
CA SER A 227 10.75 -17.01 -1.01
C SER A 227 10.09 -17.48 0.29
N GLY A 228 10.88 -17.70 1.35
CA GLY A 228 10.36 -17.98 2.69
C GLY A 228 9.86 -16.74 3.44
N SER A 229 9.99 -15.54 2.86
CA SER A 229 9.60 -14.27 3.48
C SER A 229 8.45 -13.61 2.71
N ASP A 230 7.73 -12.70 3.37
CA ASP A 230 6.76 -11.83 2.70
C ASP A 230 7.44 -10.98 1.60
N PRO A 231 6.80 -10.77 0.42
CA PRO A 231 7.39 -10.03 -0.69
C PRO A 231 7.89 -8.64 -0.28
N GLY A 232 8.98 -8.17 -0.90
CA GLY A 232 9.54 -6.84 -0.57
C GLY A 232 10.23 -6.79 0.80
N ASN A 233 10.51 -7.94 1.42
CA ASN A 233 11.50 -8.11 2.48
C ASN A 233 12.72 -8.82 1.87
N MET A 234 13.83 -8.10 1.75
CA MET A 234 14.99 -8.55 0.98
C MET A 234 16.01 -9.27 1.87
N ARG A 235 16.69 -10.27 1.31
CA ARG A 235 17.91 -10.81 1.91
C ARG A 235 19.13 -10.09 1.34
N TYR A 236 20.14 -9.90 2.19
CA TYR A 236 21.39 -9.22 1.83
C TYR A 236 22.56 -10.22 1.94
N PRO A 237 23.12 -10.69 0.82
CA PRO A 237 24.36 -11.47 0.81
C PRO A 237 25.54 -10.66 1.37
N PRO A 238 26.73 -11.28 1.59
CA PRO A 238 27.87 -10.61 2.22
C PRO A 238 28.23 -9.24 1.63
N ASN A 239 28.28 -9.12 0.29
CA ASN A 239 28.58 -7.86 -0.40
C ASN A 239 27.54 -6.79 -0.08
N GLY A 240 26.26 -7.13 -0.24
CA GLY A 240 25.14 -6.29 0.12
C GLY A 240 25.11 -5.86 1.58
N LYS A 241 25.39 -6.79 2.49
CA LYS A 241 25.39 -6.51 3.92
C LYS A 241 26.54 -5.58 4.31
N LEU A 242 27.72 -5.74 3.70
CA LEU A 242 28.85 -4.84 3.90
C LEU A 242 28.51 -3.42 3.44
N VAL A 243 28.01 -3.25 2.21
CA VAL A 243 27.60 -1.94 1.68
C VAL A 243 26.54 -1.29 2.56
N LYS A 244 25.50 -2.05 2.93
CA LYS A 244 24.43 -1.56 3.81
C LYS A 244 24.97 -1.12 5.16
N LYS A 245 25.87 -1.91 5.78
CA LYS A 245 26.46 -1.58 7.08
C LYS A 245 27.28 -0.29 7.02
N LEU A 246 28.14 -0.14 6.01
CA LEU A 246 28.97 1.06 5.86
C LEU A 246 28.11 2.32 5.66
N LEU A 247 27.01 2.21 4.90
CA LEU A 247 26.06 3.31 4.74
C LEU A 247 25.31 3.64 6.04
N GLU A 248 24.91 2.63 6.81
CA GLU A 248 24.26 2.81 8.12
C GLU A 248 25.21 3.54 9.09
N GLU A 249 26.46 3.07 9.21
CA GLU A 249 27.47 3.69 10.08
C GLU A 249 27.78 5.12 9.64
N PHE A 250 28.00 5.34 8.35
CA PHE A 250 28.26 6.67 7.79
C PHE A 250 27.13 7.66 8.11
N VAL A 251 25.86 7.27 7.90
CA VAL A 251 24.73 8.15 8.17
C VAL A 251 24.57 8.40 9.67
N SER A 252 24.75 7.39 10.51
CA SER A 252 24.72 7.58 11.97
C SER A 252 25.81 8.57 12.43
N ASP A 253 27.03 8.46 11.92
CA ASP A 253 28.12 9.40 12.23
C ASP A 253 27.78 10.84 11.83
N GLU A 254 27.19 11.03 10.64
CA GLU A 254 26.76 12.36 10.19
C GLU A 254 25.61 12.92 11.05
N MET A 255 24.72 12.06 11.55
CA MET A 255 23.66 12.46 12.49
C MET A 255 24.20 12.83 13.87
N HIS A 256 25.22 12.12 14.38
CA HIS A 256 25.89 12.50 15.62
C HIS A 256 26.63 13.83 15.48
N LYS A 257 27.33 14.06 14.36
CA LYS A 257 27.98 15.36 14.07
C LYS A 257 26.97 16.51 13.95
N TYR A 258 25.77 16.22 13.42
CA TYR A 258 24.65 17.14 13.39
C TYR A 258 24.06 17.45 14.80
N GLY A 259 24.47 16.70 15.82
CA GLY A 259 24.01 16.85 17.20
C GLY A 259 22.67 16.18 17.47
N ALA A 260 22.31 15.16 16.68
CA ALA A 260 21.15 14.32 16.96
C ALA A 260 21.50 13.25 18.00
N VAL A 261 20.59 13.06 18.95
CA VAL A 261 20.70 12.02 19.97
C VAL A 261 20.08 10.75 19.42
N GLU A 262 20.88 9.70 19.32
CA GLU A 262 20.43 8.40 18.84
C GLU A 262 19.65 7.66 19.93
N ILE A 263 18.53 7.06 19.55
CA ILE A 263 17.68 6.25 20.41
C ILE A 263 17.32 4.93 19.69
N GLU A 264 16.77 3.98 20.45
CA GLU A 264 16.11 2.80 19.91
C GLU A 264 14.70 2.71 20.50
N SER A 265 13.70 2.50 19.65
CA SER A 265 12.31 2.37 20.08
C SER A 265 11.69 1.03 19.67
N PRO A 266 10.61 0.56 20.35
CA PRO A 266 9.98 -0.71 20.04
C PRO A 266 9.57 -0.87 18.57
N ILE A 267 9.64 -2.09 18.04
CA ILE A 267 9.29 -2.43 16.65
C ILE A 267 7.78 -2.54 16.41
N MET A 268 7.00 -2.79 17.47
CA MET A 268 5.57 -3.01 17.39
C MET A 268 4.82 -2.33 18.52
N TYR A 269 3.59 -1.89 18.23
CA TYR A 269 2.79 -1.08 19.13
C TYR A 269 1.34 -1.55 19.20
N ASP A 270 0.70 -1.27 20.33
CA ASP A 270 -0.70 -1.61 20.62
C ASP A 270 -1.68 -0.78 19.77
N TYR A 271 -2.60 -1.45 19.07
CA TYR A 271 -3.68 -0.77 18.33
C TYR A 271 -4.61 0.04 19.24
N ALA A 272 -4.76 -0.38 20.50
CA ALA A 272 -5.63 0.27 21.46
C ALA A 272 -4.98 1.49 22.14
N HIS A 273 -3.69 1.76 21.92
CA HIS A 273 -3.03 2.92 22.52
C HIS A 273 -3.70 4.22 22.05
N PRO A 274 -4.21 5.09 22.95
CA PRO A 274 -5.05 6.23 22.57
C PRO A 274 -4.43 7.17 21.52
N SER A 275 -3.16 7.55 21.71
CA SER A 275 -2.45 8.45 20.79
C SER A 275 -2.19 7.81 19.43
N LEU A 276 -1.87 6.51 19.41
CA LEU A 276 -1.55 5.78 18.19
C LEU A 276 -2.82 5.49 17.41
N LYS A 277 -3.90 5.07 18.08
CA LYS A 277 -5.21 4.88 17.48
C LYS A 277 -5.68 6.14 16.73
N LYS A 278 -5.62 7.31 17.37
CA LYS A 278 -5.96 8.60 16.72
C LYS A 278 -5.09 8.88 15.50
N TYR A 279 -3.79 8.57 15.58
CA TYR A 279 -2.88 8.74 14.46
C TYR A 279 -3.21 7.79 13.30
N LEU A 280 -3.43 6.50 13.58
CA LEU A 280 -3.78 5.49 12.58
C LEU A 280 -5.14 5.76 11.94
N GLU A 281 -6.08 6.30 12.70
CA GLU A 281 -7.36 6.79 12.16
C GLU A 281 -7.13 7.98 11.21
N ARG A 282 -6.22 8.91 11.52
CA ARG A 282 -5.92 10.04 10.63
C ARG A 282 -5.12 9.60 9.39
N PHE A 283 -4.21 8.65 9.53
CA PHE A 283 -3.34 8.16 8.47
C PHE A 283 -3.49 6.64 8.36
N PRO A 284 -4.55 6.14 7.71
CA PRO A 284 -4.77 4.71 7.55
C PRO A 284 -3.73 4.17 6.56
N ALA A 285 -2.55 3.86 7.07
CA ALA A 285 -1.55 3.09 6.36
C ALA A 285 -1.90 1.60 6.44
N ARG A 286 -1.67 0.86 5.35
CA ARG A 286 -1.76 -0.60 5.35
C ARG A 286 -0.62 -1.15 6.22
N GLN A 287 -0.98 -1.80 7.33
CA GLN A 287 -0.04 -2.27 8.35
C GLN A 287 -0.11 -3.77 8.53
N TYR A 288 1.01 -4.36 8.95
CA TYR A 288 1.02 -5.73 9.44
C TYR A 288 0.45 -5.76 10.84
N THR A 289 -0.50 -6.66 11.06
CA THR A 289 -1.11 -6.92 12.36
C THR A 289 -0.56 -8.24 12.89
N ILE A 290 -0.13 -8.24 14.15
CA ILE A 290 0.34 -9.43 14.86
C ILE A 290 -0.59 -9.61 16.07
N LYS A 291 -1.11 -10.83 16.24
CA LYS A 291 -1.81 -11.22 17.47
C LYS A 291 -0.77 -11.69 18.47
N THR A 292 -0.59 -10.96 19.56
CA THR A 292 0.23 -11.41 20.69
C THR A 292 -0.64 -12.16 21.69
N PRO A 293 -0.07 -12.86 22.69
CA PRO A 293 -0.86 -13.49 23.75
C PRO A 293 -1.76 -12.52 24.52
N ASN A 294 -1.39 -11.23 24.56
CA ASN A 294 -2.05 -10.23 25.40
C ASN A 294 -2.96 -9.28 24.61
N LYS A 295 -2.60 -8.97 23.36
CA LYS A 295 -3.24 -7.92 22.56
C LYS A 295 -2.90 -8.00 21.07
N ASP A 296 -3.69 -7.32 20.25
CA ASP A 296 -3.36 -7.09 18.85
C ASP A 296 -2.42 -5.89 18.71
N VAL A 297 -1.30 -6.09 18.03
CA VAL A 297 -0.28 -5.06 17.79
C VAL A 297 -0.04 -4.88 16.29
N PHE A 298 0.55 -3.75 15.92
CA PHE A 298 1.04 -3.51 14.55
C PHE A 298 2.54 -3.35 14.51
N LEU A 299 3.15 -3.76 13.40
CA LEU A 299 4.54 -3.44 13.09
C LEU A 299 4.63 -1.96 12.66
N ARG A 300 5.58 -1.23 13.24
CA ARG A 300 5.78 0.20 12.94
C ARG A 300 6.17 0.41 11.46
N PHE A 301 5.73 1.51 10.88
CA PHE A 301 6.14 1.95 9.53
C PHE A 301 7.07 3.17 9.51
N SER A 302 7.41 3.67 10.70
CA SER A 302 8.30 4.82 10.96
C SER A 302 8.70 4.83 12.44
N ALA A 303 9.83 5.46 12.77
CA ALA A 303 10.26 5.70 14.15
C ALA A 303 9.36 6.70 14.88
N CYS A 304 8.59 7.53 14.17
CA CYS A 304 7.76 8.61 14.75
C CYS A 304 7.00 8.15 16.00
N PHE A 305 6.42 6.94 15.96
CA PHE A 305 5.65 6.41 17.08
C PHE A 305 6.46 6.33 18.37
N GLY A 306 7.63 5.70 18.30
CA GLY A 306 8.52 5.55 19.44
C GLY A 306 9.15 6.86 19.85
N GLN A 307 9.64 7.63 18.87
CA GLN A 307 10.26 8.94 19.11
C GLN A 307 9.30 9.88 19.84
N PHE A 308 8.05 10.03 19.40
CA PHE A 308 7.10 10.91 20.06
C PHE A 308 6.63 10.40 21.42
N LEU A 309 6.50 9.08 21.62
CA LEU A 309 6.17 8.52 22.94
C LEU A 309 7.31 8.74 23.93
N MET A 310 8.56 8.51 23.52
CA MET A 310 9.73 8.78 24.37
C MET A 310 9.89 10.26 24.69
N LEU A 311 9.62 11.14 23.71
CA LEU A 311 9.63 12.59 23.91
C LEU A 311 8.52 13.08 24.84
N HIS A 312 7.34 12.47 24.77
CA HIS A 312 6.23 12.80 25.66
C HIS A 312 6.61 12.54 27.13
N ASP A 313 7.36 11.47 27.39
CA ASP A 313 7.79 11.09 28.74
C ASP A 313 9.11 11.76 29.17
N ALA A 314 9.81 12.43 28.23
CA ALA A 314 11.10 13.06 28.49
C ALA A 314 10.95 14.39 29.23
N ASN A 315 11.79 14.60 30.26
CA ASN A 315 11.93 15.87 30.94
C ASN A 315 13.14 16.63 30.39
N PHE A 316 12.92 17.73 29.68
CA PHE A 316 13.98 18.58 29.15
C PHE A 316 13.61 20.07 29.24
N SER A 317 14.62 20.93 29.31
CA SER A 317 14.48 22.39 29.36
C SER A 317 14.42 22.99 27.95
N TYR A 318 13.79 24.17 27.83
CA TYR A 318 13.84 24.99 26.60
C TYR A 318 15.29 25.29 26.13
N LYS A 319 16.27 25.27 27.05
CA LYS A 319 17.70 25.45 26.73
C LYS A 319 18.29 24.31 25.90
N GLN A 320 17.63 23.15 25.88
CA GLN A 320 18.04 21.99 25.08
C GLN A 320 17.43 22.01 23.68
N LEU A 321 16.61 23.01 23.34
CA LEU A 321 16.02 23.16 22.02
C LEU A 321 16.98 23.91 21.07
N PRO A 322 17.08 23.49 19.79
CA PRO A 322 16.30 22.43 19.16
C PRO A 322 16.80 21.02 19.54
N LEU A 323 15.90 20.18 20.07
CA LEU A 323 16.20 18.81 20.47
C LEU A 323 16.03 17.89 19.27
N LYS A 324 17.11 17.24 18.85
CA LYS A 324 17.15 16.32 17.70
C LYS A 324 17.22 14.90 18.18
N ILE A 325 16.25 14.08 17.77
CA ILE A 325 16.21 12.66 18.06
C ILE A 325 16.29 11.89 16.75
N PHE A 326 17.20 10.93 16.72
CA PHE A 326 17.50 10.11 15.57
C PHE A 326 17.37 8.63 15.93
N GLU A 327 16.86 7.82 15.01
CA GLU A 327 16.89 6.37 15.11
C GLU A 327 17.24 5.79 13.74
N MET A 328 18.33 5.01 13.68
CA MET A 328 18.58 4.13 12.54
C MET A 328 17.62 2.95 12.61
N THR A 329 16.40 3.14 12.08
CA THR A 329 15.37 2.10 12.15
C THR A 329 15.77 0.91 11.29
N LYS A 330 16.21 -0.18 11.92
CA LYS A 330 16.59 -1.40 11.20
C LYS A 330 15.39 -2.02 10.48
N TYR A 331 14.21 -1.93 11.09
CA TYR A 331 12.96 -2.51 10.58
C TYR A 331 11.78 -1.54 10.72
N SER A 332 11.28 -1.13 9.56
CA SER A 332 10.00 -0.43 9.36
C SER A 332 9.21 -1.16 8.27
N PHE A 333 7.89 -1.24 8.42
CA PHE A 333 7.05 -2.09 7.59
C PHE A 333 5.84 -1.35 7.00
N ARG A 334 5.56 -1.51 5.71
CA ARG A 334 4.33 -1.02 5.07
C ARG A 334 3.77 -2.12 4.19
N VAL A 335 2.50 -2.46 4.35
CA VAL A 335 1.84 -3.49 3.52
C VAL A 335 1.49 -2.89 2.16
N GLU A 336 2.50 -2.69 1.31
CA GLU A 336 2.32 -2.25 -0.07
C GLU A 336 1.60 -3.34 -0.88
N GLN A 337 0.85 -2.98 -1.93
CA GLN A 337 0.27 -4.01 -2.81
C GLN A 337 1.38 -4.74 -3.55
N SER A 338 1.20 -6.04 -3.81
CA SER A 338 2.21 -6.85 -4.48
C SER A 338 2.61 -6.29 -5.86
N GLY A 339 1.65 -5.74 -6.60
CA GLY A 339 1.90 -5.07 -7.89
C GLY A 339 2.63 -3.72 -7.80
N GLU A 340 2.86 -3.20 -6.59
CA GLU A 340 3.59 -1.95 -6.36
C GLU A 340 5.06 -2.18 -5.96
N LEU A 341 5.44 -3.41 -5.62
CA LEU A 341 6.80 -3.72 -5.16
C LEU A 341 7.79 -3.67 -6.31
N THR A 342 8.98 -3.12 -6.08
CA THR A 342 9.98 -2.99 -7.15
C THR A 342 11.41 -2.97 -6.61
N GLY A 343 12.06 -4.14 -6.54
CA GLY A 343 13.43 -4.32 -6.02
C GLY A 343 13.67 -3.49 -4.76
N LEU A 344 14.81 -2.80 -4.68
CA LEU A 344 15.15 -1.91 -3.56
C LEU A 344 14.44 -0.54 -3.55
N ARG A 345 13.59 -0.21 -4.53
CA ARG A 345 12.93 1.10 -4.63
C ARG A 345 11.63 1.16 -3.84
N ARG A 346 10.85 0.07 -3.84
CA ARG A 346 9.57 0.00 -3.13
C ARG A 346 9.43 -1.36 -2.47
N LEU A 347 9.54 -1.34 -1.15
CA LEU A 347 9.66 -2.51 -0.27
C LEU A 347 8.54 -2.53 0.76
N ARG A 348 8.31 -3.70 1.35
CA ARG A 348 7.42 -3.88 2.50
C ARG A 348 8.14 -3.82 3.83
N ALA A 349 9.44 -4.14 3.85
CA ALA A 349 10.33 -3.95 4.98
C ALA A 349 11.53 -3.11 4.55
N PHE A 350 11.85 -2.06 5.30
CA PHE A 350 12.93 -1.14 4.95
C PHE A 350 13.61 -0.58 6.20
N THR A 351 14.86 -0.14 5.99
CA THR A 351 15.66 0.58 6.97
C THR A 351 15.57 2.06 6.68
N MET A 352 15.42 2.90 7.71
CA MET A 352 15.32 4.35 7.54
C MET A 352 16.10 5.08 8.64
N PRO A 353 17.01 5.99 8.29
CA PRO A 353 17.62 6.93 9.23
C PRO A 353 16.60 8.02 9.60
N ASP A 354 15.71 7.72 10.54
CA ASP A 354 14.55 8.57 10.86
C ASP A 354 14.93 9.60 11.94
N CYS A 355 14.69 10.88 11.68
CA CYS A 355 15.15 11.98 12.53
C CYS A 355 14.07 13.06 12.71
N HIS A 356 13.81 13.41 13.96
CA HIS A 356 12.85 14.45 14.36
C HIS A 356 13.55 15.53 15.17
N ALA A 357 13.25 16.79 14.87
CA ALA A 357 13.72 17.94 15.63
C ALA A 357 12.55 18.64 16.29
N LEU A 358 12.60 18.82 17.61
CA LEU A 358 11.67 19.64 18.36
C LEU A 358 12.28 21.02 18.51
N CYS A 359 11.52 22.02 18.09
CA CYS A 359 11.94 23.42 18.10
C CYS A 359 10.98 24.23 18.98
N ALA A 360 11.49 25.29 19.60
CA ALA A 360 10.72 26.15 20.49
C ALA A 360 9.62 26.93 19.75
N ASP A 361 9.91 27.35 18.53
CA ASP A 361 9.03 28.17 17.70
C ASP A 361 9.28 27.97 16.20
N MET A 362 8.50 28.67 15.39
CA MET A 362 8.58 28.60 13.92
C MET A 362 9.91 29.10 13.37
N GLN A 363 10.55 30.10 14.01
CA GLN A 363 11.82 30.61 13.51
C GLN A 363 12.93 29.59 13.73
N GLN A 364 13.01 29.01 14.94
CA GLN A 364 13.96 27.94 15.22
C GLN A 364 13.70 26.70 14.35
N ALA A 365 12.43 26.40 14.03
CA ALA A 365 12.09 25.31 13.12
C ALA A 365 12.59 25.56 11.68
N LYS A 366 12.48 26.79 11.17
CA LYS A 366 13.03 27.16 9.85
C LYS A 366 14.55 27.09 9.84
N ASP A 367 15.21 27.62 10.87
CA ASP A 367 16.67 27.58 10.98
C ASP A 367 17.18 26.13 11.03
N GLU A 368 16.52 25.27 11.80
CA GLU A 368 16.88 23.86 11.91
C GLU A 368 16.57 23.07 10.63
N MET A 369 15.49 23.39 9.93
CA MET A 369 15.19 22.83 8.61
C MET A 369 16.26 23.21 7.57
N SER A 370 16.73 24.46 7.55
CA SER A 370 17.85 24.89 6.69
C SER A 370 19.14 24.14 7.01
N ARG A 371 19.47 23.97 8.31
CA ARG A 371 20.64 23.16 8.71
C ARG A 371 20.51 21.72 8.26
N ARG A 372 19.34 21.10 8.47
CA ARG A 372 19.09 19.72 8.07
C ARG A 372 19.09 19.52 6.56
N PHE A 373 18.66 20.53 5.80
CA PHE A 373 18.77 20.56 4.34
C PHE A 373 20.23 20.43 3.90
N GLU A 374 21.15 21.22 4.48
CA GLU A 374 22.58 21.12 4.17
C GLU A 374 23.19 19.78 4.61
N VAL A 375 22.77 19.25 5.77
CA VAL A 375 23.21 17.91 6.22
C VAL A 375 22.78 16.84 5.21
N SER A 376 21.53 16.87 4.76
CA SER A 376 21.02 15.93 3.74
C SER A 376 21.77 16.07 2.43
N ARG A 377 22.04 17.30 1.98
CA ARG A 377 22.82 17.58 0.77
C ARG A 377 24.23 17.01 0.88
N ASN A 378 24.93 17.30 1.98
CA ASN A 378 26.29 16.83 2.21
C ASN A 378 26.37 15.31 2.25
N ILE A 379 25.38 14.63 2.84
CA ILE A 379 25.29 13.16 2.83
C ILE A 379 25.15 12.65 1.40
N GLN A 380 24.27 13.24 0.59
CA GLN A 380 24.07 12.85 -0.82
C GLN A 380 25.33 13.05 -1.66
N GLU A 381 26.04 14.17 -1.48
CA GLU A 381 27.30 14.45 -2.17
C GLU A 381 28.40 13.46 -1.75
N LYS A 382 28.53 13.16 -0.45
CA LYS A 382 29.53 12.22 0.07
C LYS A 382 29.33 10.76 -0.38
N ILE A 383 28.09 10.35 -0.68
CA ILE A 383 27.81 9.02 -1.25
C ILE A 383 27.95 8.99 -2.78
N GLY A 384 28.31 10.11 -3.41
CA GLY A 384 28.72 10.18 -4.81
C GLY A 384 27.70 10.79 -5.78
N PHE A 385 26.64 11.46 -5.29
CA PHE A 385 25.74 12.22 -6.17
C PHE A 385 26.26 13.64 -6.41
N GLU A 386 26.21 14.10 -7.66
CA GLU A 386 26.47 15.49 -7.99
C GLU A 386 25.20 16.33 -7.81
N ILE A 387 25.12 17.09 -6.71
CA ILE A 387 23.97 17.95 -6.42
C ILE A 387 24.15 19.34 -7.06
N PRO A 388 23.15 19.87 -7.80
CA PRO A 388 21.81 19.33 -8.00
C PRO A 388 21.63 18.52 -9.31
N ASN A 389 22.68 18.16 -10.02
CA ASN A 389 22.59 17.54 -11.35
C ASN A 389 21.89 16.18 -11.35
N ASP A 390 22.21 15.32 -10.38
CA ASP A 390 21.73 13.92 -10.37
C ASP A 390 20.34 13.74 -9.76
N LEU A 391 19.88 14.71 -8.97
CA LEU A 391 18.64 14.61 -8.20
C LEU A 391 17.69 15.75 -8.56
N GLU A 392 16.42 15.61 -8.19
CA GLU A 392 15.40 16.64 -8.34
C GLU A 392 14.79 16.94 -6.98
N PHE A 393 14.38 18.19 -6.77
CA PHE A 393 13.83 18.65 -5.51
C PHE A 393 12.34 18.96 -5.67
N ALA A 394 11.54 18.44 -4.74
CA ALA A 394 10.13 18.75 -4.61
C ALA A 394 9.82 19.21 -3.19
N ILE A 395 9.03 20.27 -3.06
CA ILE A 395 8.62 20.82 -1.78
C ILE A 395 7.10 20.84 -1.71
N ARG A 396 6.55 20.16 -0.70
CA ARG A 396 5.11 20.23 -0.40
C ARG A 396 4.88 21.13 0.80
N VAL A 397 4.17 22.24 0.58
CA VAL A 397 3.73 23.16 1.63
C VAL A 397 2.23 23.36 1.56
N VAL A 398 1.62 23.67 2.71
CA VAL A 398 0.23 24.12 2.76
C VAL A 398 0.16 25.59 2.33
N LYS A 399 -0.98 26.01 1.75
CA LYS A 399 -1.16 27.35 1.20
C LYS A 399 -0.86 28.46 2.22
N GLU A 400 -1.36 28.30 3.44
CA GLU A 400 -1.14 29.25 4.53
C GLU A 400 0.36 29.41 4.87
N PHE A 401 1.10 28.29 4.92
CA PHE A 401 2.53 28.33 5.19
C PHE A 401 3.28 29.03 4.07
N TRP A 402 2.92 28.79 2.80
CA TRP A 402 3.49 29.48 1.66
C TRP A 402 3.24 31.00 1.73
N GLU A 403 2.01 31.42 2.01
CA GLU A 403 1.64 32.83 2.10
C GLU A 403 2.44 33.57 3.18
N GLN A 404 2.73 32.90 4.30
CA GLN A 404 3.47 33.49 5.43
C GLN A 404 5.00 33.36 5.30
N ASN A 405 5.50 32.34 4.58
CA ASN A 405 6.92 31.95 4.60
C ASN A 405 7.50 31.75 3.19
N LYS A 406 6.97 32.45 2.17
CA LYS A 406 7.43 32.34 0.78
C LYS A 406 8.95 32.47 0.65
N GLU A 407 9.54 33.49 1.29
CA GLU A 407 10.98 33.76 1.20
C GLU A 407 11.84 32.59 1.70
N PHE A 408 11.39 31.90 2.76
CA PHE A 408 12.06 30.71 3.26
C PHE A 408 12.02 29.56 2.25
N VAL A 409 10.89 29.33 1.60
CA VAL A 409 10.76 28.29 0.56
C VAL A 409 11.62 28.63 -0.66
N VAL A 410 11.64 29.90 -1.07
CA VAL A 410 12.51 30.39 -2.15
C VAL A 410 13.99 30.20 -1.79
N ASP A 411 14.39 30.47 -0.53
CA ASP A 411 15.77 30.25 -0.07
C ASP A 411 16.18 28.78 -0.19
N LEU A 412 15.30 27.83 0.13
CA LEU A 412 15.58 26.39 -0.07
C LEU A 412 15.81 26.04 -1.55
N VAL A 413 15.01 26.59 -2.46
CA VAL A 413 15.20 26.37 -3.92
C VAL A 413 16.45 27.08 -4.44
N LYS A 414 16.77 28.25 -3.89
CA LYS A 414 18.01 28.97 -4.20
C LYS A 414 19.24 28.17 -3.77
N ARG A 415 19.22 27.58 -2.58
CA ARG A 415 20.27 26.67 -2.07
C ARG A 415 20.37 25.41 -2.92
N TRP A 416 19.24 24.89 -3.38
CA TRP A 416 19.20 23.76 -4.31
C TRP A 416 19.90 24.09 -5.64
N GLY A 417 19.77 25.32 -6.14
CA GLY A 417 20.55 25.84 -7.26
C GLY A 417 19.96 25.58 -8.65
N LYS A 418 18.80 24.91 -8.74
CA LYS A 418 18.00 24.79 -9.97
C LYS A 418 16.50 24.83 -9.65
N PRO A 419 15.60 24.99 -10.63
CA PRO A 419 14.17 24.97 -10.40
C PRO A 419 13.69 23.69 -9.71
N ALA A 420 12.67 23.81 -8.85
CA ALA A 420 12.11 22.74 -8.04
C ALA A 420 10.58 22.65 -8.20
N LEU A 421 10.02 21.47 -7.90
CA LEU A 421 8.58 21.17 -7.96
C LEU A 421 7.85 21.58 -6.67
#